data_AF-A0A6S4TB77-F1
#
_entry.id   AF-A0A6S4TB77-F1
#
_cell.length_a   1.000
_cell.length_b   1.000
_cell.length_c   1.000
_cell.angle_alpha   90.00
_cell.angle_beta   90.00
_cell.angle_gamma   90.00
#
_symmetry.space_group_name_H-M   'P 1'
#
loop_
_entity.id
_entity.type
_entity.pdbx_description
1 polymer ?
#
loop_
_entity_poly.entity_id
_entity_poly.type
_entity_poly.pdbx_seq_one_letter_code
_entity_poly.pdbx_strand_id
1 'polypeptide(L)' 'MDNVKALLNTSVADAKSSLECLLMSNPQQALDDAQLAVDFINQYGQAINQKSRMAMLATIVSKARKRLVK' A
#
# COMPACT_ATOMS: atom_id res chain seq x y z
N MET A 1 2.24 -2.23 12.98
CA MET A 1 0.82 -1.93 12.70
C MET A 1 0.58 -0.43 12.50
N ASP A 2 1.43 0.45 13.04
CA ASP A 2 1.26 1.90 12.96
C ASP A 2 1.37 2.47 11.53
N ASN A 3 2.26 1.91 10.69
CA ASN A 3 2.43 2.35 9.30
C ASN A 3 1.15 2.17 8.48
N VAL A 4 0.47 1.03 8.62
CA VAL A 4 -0.75 0.75 7.85
C VAL A 4 -1.91 1.64 8.30
N LYS A 5 -2.01 1.92 9.60
CA LYS A 5 -2.98 2.91 10.11
C LYS A 5 -2.69 4.30 9.54
N ALA A 6 -1.43 4.72 9.45
CA ALA A 6 -1.06 5.99 8.82
C ALA A 6 -1.45 5.99 7.33
N LEU A 7 -1.16 4.91 6.60
CA LEU A 7 -1.51 4.76 5.19
C LEU A 7 -3.02 4.84 4.93
N LEU A 8 -3.86 4.35 5.85
CA LEU A 8 -5.31 4.35 5.70
C LEU A 8 -5.96 5.67 6.15
N ASN A 9 -5.38 6.36 7.13
CA ASN A 9 -5.89 7.62 7.67
C ASN A 9 -5.34 8.87 6.96
N THR A 10 -4.32 8.73 6.12
CA THR A 10 -3.77 9.83 5.31
C THR A 10 -4.34 9.86 3.89
N SER A 11 -4.12 10.98 3.19
CA SER A 11 -4.49 11.15 1.78
C SER A 11 -3.86 10.07 0.91
N VAL A 12 -4.55 9.69 -0.18
CA VAL A 12 -4.03 8.69 -1.14
C VAL A 12 -2.68 9.14 -1.74
N ALA A 13 -2.48 10.44 -1.95
CA ALA A 13 -1.23 10.98 -2.47
C ALA A 13 -0.05 10.79 -1.49
N ASP A 14 -0.23 11.12 -0.21
CA ASP A 14 0.79 10.96 0.83
C ASP A 14 1.12 9.49 1.08
N ALA A 15 0.10 8.64 1.14
CA ALA A 15 0.27 7.20 1.28
C ALA A 15 1.09 6.62 0.11
N LYS A 16 0.80 7.07 -1.11
CA LYS A 16 1.55 6.68 -2.30
C LYS A 16 3.01 7.12 -2.21
N SER A 17 3.27 8.39 -1.92
CA SER A 17 4.63 8.93 -1.85
C SER A 17 5.47 8.19 -0.80
N SER A 18 4.87 7.92 0.36
CA SER A 18 5.50 7.15 1.44
C SER A 18 5.83 5.72 1.01
N LEU A 19 4.88 5.03 0.38
CA LEU A 19 5.09 3.67 -0.13
C LEU A 19 6.10 3.62 -1.28
N GLU A 20 6.17 4.64 -2.14
CA GLU A 20 7.18 4.72 -3.20
C GLU A 20 8.58 4.97 -2.64
N CYS A 21 8.71 5.76 -1.58
CA CYS A 21 9.97 5.92 -0.84
C CYS A 21 10.41 4.59 -0.21
N LEU A 22 9.49 3.93 0.50
CA LEU A 22 9.70 2.60 1.08
C LEU A 22 10.06 1.57 0.01
N LEU A 23 9.40 1.58 -1.14
CA LEU A 23 9.70 0.69 -2.26
C LEU A 23 11.14 0.83 -2.78
N MET A 24 11.70 2.04 -2.70
CA MET A 24 13.09 2.28 -3.10
C MET A 24 14.10 1.78 -2.07
N SER A 25 13.81 1.97 -0.78
CA SER A 25 14.74 1.62 0.30
C SER A 25 14.60 0.17 0.78
N ASN A 26 13.36 -0.31 0.94
CA ASN A 26 13.01 -1.64 1.41
C ASN A 26 11.76 -2.18 0.69
N PRO A 27 11.91 -2.81 -0.50
CA PRO A 27 10.79 -3.29 -1.29
C PRO A 27 9.99 -4.41 -0.60
N GLN A 28 10.62 -5.19 0.30
CA GLN A 28 9.93 -6.23 1.08
C GLN A 28 8.90 -5.61 2.02
N GLN A 29 9.32 -4.57 2.76
CA GLN A 29 8.45 -3.88 3.69
C GLN A 29 7.33 -3.11 2.97
N ALA A 30 7.63 -2.51 1.81
CA ALA A 30 6.61 -1.87 0.98
C ALA A 30 5.54 -2.85 0.50
N LEU A 31 5.93 -4.10 0.20
CA LEU A 31 5.00 -5.16 -0.16
C LEU A 31 4.10 -5.52 1.02
N ASP A 32 4.69 -5.75 2.20
CA ASP A 32 3.97 -6.16 3.40
C ASP A 32 2.95 -5.08 3.83
N ASP A 33 3.40 -3.82 3.94
CA ASP A 33 2.55 -2.69 4.33
C ASP A 33 1.41 -2.46 3.32
N ALA A 34 1.70 -2.56 2.01
CA ALA A 34 0.68 -2.38 0.99
C ALA A 34 -0.32 -3.54 0.97
N GLN A 35 0.14 -4.78 1.13
CA GLN A 35 -0.70 -5.98 1.15
C GLN A 35 -1.61 -5.97 2.38
N LEU A 36 -1.10 -5.61 3.55
CA LEU A 36 -1.88 -5.53 4.78
C LEU A 36 -2.93 -4.40 4.71
N ALA A 37 -2.61 -3.29 4.05
CA ALA A 37 -3.59 -2.23 3.76
C ALA A 37 -4.69 -2.71 2.79
N VAL A 38 -4.35 -3.53 1.78
CA VAL A 38 -5.32 -4.13 0.87
C VAL A 38 -6.28 -5.04 1.62
N ASP A 39 -5.75 -5.96 2.44
CA ASP A 39 -6.55 -6.87 3.26
C ASP A 39 -7.46 -6.10 4.22
N PHE A 40 -6.95 -5.05 4.87
CA PHE A 40 -7.76 -4.23 5.75
C PHE A 40 -8.92 -3.53 5.02
N ILE A 41 -8.67 -2.98 3.83
CA ILE A 41 -9.73 -2.35 3.02
C ILE A 41 -10.75 -3.39 2.56
N ASN A 42 -10.32 -4.59 2.20
CA ASN A 42 -11.24 -5.66 1.80
C ASN A 42 -12.08 -6.17 2.99
N GLN A 43 -11.48 -6.25 4.18
CA GLN A 43 -12.12 -6.82 5.37
C GLN A 43 -13.00 -5.82 6.13
N TYR A 44 -12.60 -4.55 6.20
CA TYR A 44 -13.25 -3.52 7.04
C TYR A 44 -13.67 -2.28 6.28
N GLY A 45 -12.97 -1.94 5.20
CA GLY A 45 -13.33 -0.82 4.35
C GLY A 45 -14.53 -1.20 3.49
N GLN A 46 -15.52 -0.33 3.34
CA GLN A 46 -16.43 -0.45 2.21
C GLN A 46 -15.59 -0.26 0.93
N ALA A 47 -15.05 -1.34 0.38
CA ALA A 47 -14.08 -1.35 -0.73
C ALA A 47 -14.56 -0.54 -1.94
N ILE A 48 -15.88 -0.41 -2.07
CA ILE A 48 -16.58 0.43 -3.06
C ILE A 48 -16.15 1.90 -3.00
N ASN A 49 -15.94 2.46 -1.80
CA ASN A 49 -15.56 3.86 -1.59
C ASN A 49 -14.04 4.09 -1.60
N GLN A 50 -13.23 3.02 -1.73
CA GLN A 50 -11.78 3.10 -1.69
C GLN A 50 -11.10 2.67 -3.00
N LYS A 51 -11.82 2.69 -4.13
CA LYS A 51 -11.29 2.29 -5.45
C LYS A 51 -9.94 2.92 -5.81
N SER A 52 -9.79 4.24 -5.60
CA SER A 52 -8.53 4.94 -5.89
C SER A 52 -7.37 4.48 -5.00
N ARG A 53 -7.66 4.21 -3.72
CA ARG A 53 -6.66 3.70 -2.77
C ARG A 53 -6.28 2.26 -3.10
N MET A 54 -7.24 1.41 -3.43
CA MET A 54 -7.02 0.03 -3.88
C MET A 54 -6.14 -0.03 -5.14
N ALA A 55 -6.43 0.78 -6.16
CA ALA A 55 -5.64 0.84 -7.38
C ALA A 55 -4.19 1.29 -7.11
N MET A 56 -4.02 2.27 -6.21
CA MET A 56 -2.70 2.73 -5.79
C MET A 56 -1.93 1.64 -5.03
N LEU A 57 -2.54 0.99 -4.05
CA LEU A 57 -1.93 -0.10 -3.29
C LEU A 57 -1.56 -1.29 -4.19
N ALA A 58 -2.44 -1.70 -5.10
CA ALA A 58 -2.18 -2.76 -6.06
C ALA A 58 -0.98 -2.43 -6.98
N THR A 59 -0.83 -1.17 -7.37
CA THR A 59 0.33 -0.70 -8.14
C THR A 59 1.62 -0.83 -7.33
N ILE A 60 1.61 -0.44 -6.05
CA ILE A 60 2.78 -0.59 -5.16
C ILE A 60 3.13 -2.06 -4.98
N VAL A 61 2.16 -2.94 -4.71
CA VAL A 61 2.40 -4.39 -4.58
C VAL A 61 3.05 -4.95 -5.84
N SER A 62 2.52 -4.62 -7.02
CA SER A 62 3.09 -5.07 -8.31
C SER A 62 4.54 -4.60 -8.50
N LYS A 63 4.82 -3.32 -8.20
CA LYS A 63 6.18 -2.75 -8.27
C LYS A 63 7.13 -3.43 -7.28
N ALA A 64 6.67 -3.68 -6.05
CA ALA A 64 7.46 -4.32 -5.00
C ALA A 64 7.83 -5.75 -5.38
N ARG A 65 6.85 -6.55 -5.82
CA ARG A 65 7.08 -7.92 -6.32
C ARG A 65 8.12 -7.94 -7.45
N LYS A 66 8.00 -7.02 -8.43
CA LYS A 66 8.97 -6.92 -9.53
C LYS A 66 10.39 -6.61 -9.05
N ARG A 67 10.55 -5.86 -7.97
CA ARG A 67 11.88 -5.56 -7.39
C ARG A 67 12.46 -6.72 -6.58
N LEU A 68 11.61 -7.51 -5.94
CA LEU A 68 12.01 -8.65 -5.10
C LEU A 68 12.31 -9.92 -5.89
N VAL A 69 11.69 -10.09 -7.05
CA VAL A 69 11.93 -11.22 -7.97
C VAL A 69 13.21 -11.01 -8.81
N LYS A 70 13.88 -9.86 -8.66
CA LYS A 70 15.06 -9.51 -9.45
C LYS A 70 16.34 -10.18 -8.94
#